data_AF-A0A7X6XQJ9-F1
#
_entry.id   AF-A0A7X6XQJ9-F1
#
_cell.length_a   1.000
_cell.length_b   1.000
_cell.length_c   1.000
_cell.angle_alpha   90.00
_cell.angle_beta   90.00
_cell.angle_gamma   90.00
#
_symmetry.space_group_name_H-M   'P 1'
#
loop_
_entity.id
_entity.type
_entity.pdbx_description
1 polymer ?
#
loop_
_entity_poly.entity_id
_entity_poly.type
_entity_poly.pdbx_seq_one_letter_code
_entity_poly.pdbx_strand_id
1 'polypeptide(L)'
;MYYLPSCKPGAKAFAEHNKGRPLDPDEVPEPEPAEKAERRSVVLPAEIRKGERNPTLWPWACSLRAKGLSEEEILARLRKENAARCKPPLEDEDVRGIAHRAAQYPSGEAGQGEGRGGGRRSVATVLADLALAEGIDLWHTPEKEQFATVWRDGHAEHWPLRSSAFHAWLAGLYYARTRHIAKDSAVKDARLALMAMADEGQQVRAYTRVAEHDGAIYLDLADEEWRAVRIDAEGWEVVSNPPVRFRRSPGQDALPVPTPGGTLDELRTLINVTDEEWPLIAAWLLFAFRPDDDAFGDFPVLILGGQQGSAKSTISSILKRLIDPHDAELRSTIRSEHDLAIAARRSWVLALDNLSAIQLWMSDALCRLATGTAFTTRMLYTDDEEMVFRAKRPIILNGIGALATRGDLLERAMLITCPRIPEKARRPKEKFWKDFKAAWPRLLGAVLDCVCGALAELPKVELAGAPRMADFAIFATAAARAGA
;
A
#
# COMPACT_ATOMS: atom_id res chain seq x y z
N MET A 1 31.81 16.44 -13.84
CA MET A 1 32.10 15.10 -13.29
C MET A 1 30.78 14.54 -12.80
N TYR A 2 30.11 13.71 -13.61
CA TYR A 2 28.81 13.11 -13.29
C TYR A 2 29.03 11.65 -12.90
N TYR A 3 28.43 11.20 -11.80
CA TYR A 3 28.56 9.83 -11.29
C TYR A 3 27.25 9.08 -11.55
N LEU A 4 27.31 7.94 -12.24
CA LEU A 4 26.18 7.02 -12.40
C LEU A 4 26.11 6.11 -11.15
N PRO A 5 25.00 6.10 -10.38
CA PRO A 5 24.90 5.33 -9.15
C PRO A 5 24.50 3.88 -9.43
N SER A 6 25.43 3.05 -9.92
CA SER A 6 25.23 1.59 -9.92
C SER A 6 26.51 0.73 -10.03
N CYS A 7 27.72 1.27 -9.86
CA CYS A 7 28.95 0.46 -9.86
C CYS A 7 29.37 0.06 -8.43
N LYS A 8 29.66 -1.23 -8.21
CA LYS A 8 30.22 -1.73 -6.94
C LYS A 8 31.64 -1.13 -6.69
N PRO A 9 32.04 -0.92 -5.42
CA PRO A 9 33.38 -0.42 -5.10
C PRO A 9 34.47 -1.35 -5.67
N GLY A 10 35.33 -0.80 -6.54
CA GLY A 10 36.44 -1.52 -7.16
C GLY A 10 36.26 -1.90 -8.64
N ALA A 11 35.11 -1.65 -9.26
CA ALA A 11 34.94 -1.88 -10.69
C ALA A 11 35.55 -0.75 -11.54
N LYS A 12 36.39 -1.09 -12.53
CA LYS A 12 36.84 -0.15 -13.58
C LYS A 12 35.66 0.17 -14.49
N ALA A 13 35.30 1.44 -14.61
CA ALA A 13 34.26 1.92 -15.54
C ALA A 13 34.77 1.79 -16.98
N PHE A 14 34.00 1.13 -17.85
CA PHE A 14 34.17 1.20 -19.30
C PHE A 14 32.86 1.66 -19.93
N ALA A 15 32.94 2.71 -20.75
CA ALA A 15 31.98 2.99 -21.80
C ALA A 15 32.71 2.68 -23.12
N GLU A 16 32.37 1.56 -23.77
CA GLU A 16 32.86 1.27 -25.10
C GLU A 16 31.83 1.75 -26.12
N HIS A 17 32.16 2.83 -26.84
CA HIS A 17 31.72 2.98 -28.23
C HIS A 17 32.90 2.54 -29.11
N ASN A 18 32.65 1.59 -30.02
CA ASN A 18 33.61 1.08 -30.98
C ASN A 18 34.41 2.20 -31.66
N LYS A 19 35.74 2.19 -31.45
CA LYS A 19 36.83 3.04 -31.99
C LYS A 19 37.64 3.87 -30.96
N GLY A 20 37.85 3.37 -29.75
CA GLY A 20 39.13 3.53 -29.01
C GLY A 20 39.79 4.91 -28.84
N ARG A 21 39.06 6.03 -28.92
CA ARG A 21 39.56 7.37 -28.59
C ARG A 21 38.55 8.14 -27.74
N PRO A 22 38.99 9.02 -26.81
CA PRO A 22 38.10 9.92 -26.08
C PRO A 22 37.39 10.89 -27.05
N LEU A 23 36.11 11.18 -26.79
CA LEU A 23 35.34 12.20 -27.52
C LEU A 23 35.82 13.60 -27.13
N ASP A 24 36.19 14.40 -28.12
CA ASP A 24 36.44 15.83 -27.95
C ASP A 24 35.09 16.59 -28.04
N PRO A 25 34.62 17.22 -26.95
CA PRO A 25 33.34 17.92 -26.94
C PRO A 25 33.26 19.13 -27.87
N ASP A 26 34.39 19.66 -28.35
CA ASP A 26 34.44 20.81 -29.27
C ASP A 26 34.39 20.39 -30.76
N GLU A 27 34.48 19.09 -31.07
CA GLU A 27 34.44 18.55 -32.45
C GLU A 27 33.10 17.86 -32.82
N VAL A 28 32.05 17.96 -31.99
CA VAL A 28 30.74 17.37 -32.30
C VAL A 28 29.99 18.24 -33.33
N PRO A 29 29.73 17.76 -34.56
CA PRO A 29 29.01 18.56 -35.56
C PRO A 29 27.57 18.82 -35.10
N GLU A 30 27.08 20.04 -35.33
CA GLU A 30 25.70 20.41 -35.00
C GLU A 30 24.69 19.55 -35.80
N PRO A 31 23.60 19.07 -35.18
CA PRO A 31 22.63 18.21 -35.84
C PRO A 31 21.82 19.01 -36.87
N GLU A 32 21.72 18.49 -38.10
CA GLU A 32 20.83 19.05 -39.10
C GLU A 32 19.35 19.01 -38.63
N PRO A 33 18.54 20.02 -38.96
CA PRO A 33 17.14 20.08 -38.53
C PRO A 33 16.31 18.98 -39.22
N ALA A 34 15.72 18.10 -38.40
CA ALA A 34 14.88 17.00 -38.87
C ALA A 34 13.58 17.49 -39.55
N GLU A 35 13.26 16.94 -40.73
CA GLU A 35 12.00 17.16 -41.44
C GLU A 35 10.78 16.70 -40.64
N LYS A 36 9.68 17.45 -40.74
CA LYS A 36 8.42 17.23 -40.00
C LYS A 36 7.70 15.97 -40.48
N ALA A 37 7.49 15.01 -39.59
CA ALA A 37 6.66 13.82 -39.85
C ALA A 37 5.15 14.18 -39.93
N GLU A 38 4.47 13.72 -40.98
CA GLU A 38 3.02 13.84 -41.18
C GLU A 38 2.22 13.00 -40.16
N ARG A 39 1.08 13.55 -39.69
CA ARG A 39 0.19 12.94 -38.70
C ARG A 39 -0.60 11.76 -39.32
N ARG A 40 -0.37 10.53 -38.84
CA ARG A 40 -1.13 9.34 -39.25
C ARG A 40 -2.55 9.32 -38.66
N SER A 41 -3.54 9.01 -39.49
CA SER A 41 -4.96 8.85 -39.10
C SER A 41 -5.20 7.53 -38.36
N VAL A 42 -6.05 7.54 -37.32
CA VAL A 42 -6.52 6.32 -36.63
C VAL A 42 -7.35 5.47 -37.60
N VAL A 43 -6.95 4.22 -37.82
CA VAL A 43 -7.64 3.25 -38.70
C VAL A 43 -8.32 2.20 -37.83
N LEU A 44 -9.61 1.96 -38.04
CA LEU A 44 -10.34 0.90 -37.35
C LEU A 44 -10.00 -0.47 -37.96
N PRO A 45 -9.82 -1.52 -37.12
CA PRO A 45 -9.65 -2.89 -37.61
C PRO A 45 -10.91 -3.40 -38.33
N ALA A 46 -10.79 -4.48 -39.10
CA ALA A 46 -11.90 -5.03 -39.89
C ALA A 46 -13.03 -5.59 -39.01
N GLU A 47 -12.70 -6.16 -37.85
CA GLU A 47 -13.63 -6.72 -36.87
C GLU A 47 -13.20 -6.33 -35.46
N ILE A 48 -14.16 -6.03 -34.58
CA ILE A 48 -13.92 -5.62 -33.18
C ILE A 48 -14.75 -6.53 -32.25
N ARG A 49 -14.09 -7.32 -31.40
CA ARG A 49 -14.75 -8.35 -30.57
C ARG A 49 -15.26 -7.80 -29.23
N LYS A 50 -16.16 -8.55 -28.58
CA LYS A 50 -16.64 -8.26 -27.21
C LYS A 50 -15.43 -8.10 -26.26
N GLY A 51 -15.33 -6.95 -25.59
CA GLY A 51 -14.19 -6.55 -24.75
C GLY A 51 -13.29 -5.47 -25.37
N GLU A 52 -13.22 -5.40 -26.70
CA GLU A 52 -12.33 -4.48 -27.43
C GLU A 52 -13.07 -3.26 -28.01
N ARG A 53 -14.41 -3.28 -27.96
CA ARG A 53 -15.30 -2.29 -28.60
C ARG A 53 -15.10 -0.87 -28.06
N ASN A 54 -15.22 -0.68 -26.74
CA ASN A 54 -15.04 0.63 -26.12
C ASN A 54 -13.59 1.14 -26.25
N PRO A 55 -12.54 0.33 -25.97
CA PRO A 55 -11.14 0.74 -26.18
C PRO A 55 -10.80 1.12 -27.63
N THR A 56 -11.54 0.62 -28.62
CA THR A 56 -11.30 0.89 -30.05
C THR A 56 -12.13 2.07 -30.58
N LEU A 57 -13.42 2.14 -30.22
CA LEU A 57 -14.33 3.19 -30.69
C LEU A 57 -14.06 4.54 -30.00
N TRP A 58 -13.62 4.53 -28.73
CA TRP A 58 -13.32 5.75 -27.98
C TRP A 58 -12.17 6.59 -28.60
N PRO A 59 -10.96 6.04 -28.87
CA PRO A 59 -9.90 6.81 -29.51
C PRO A 59 -10.28 7.31 -30.91
N TRP A 60 -11.12 6.54 -31.62
CA TRP A 60 -11.60 6.93 -32.94
C TRP A 60 -12.61 8.08 -32.86
N ALA A 61 -13.54 8.07 -31.90
CA ALA A 61 -14.45 9.18 -31.61
C ALA A 61 -13.69 10.47 -31.27
N CYS A 62 -12.67 10.37 -30.41
CA CYS A 62 -11.79 11.48 -30.08
C CYS A 62 -11.01 11.99 -31.29
N SER A 63 -10.58 11.11 -32.20
CA SER A 63 -9.95 11.51 -33.47
C SER A 63 -10.91 12.27 -34.38
N LEU A 64 -12.19 11.90 -34.41
CA LEU A 64 -13.22 12.63 -35.16
C LEU A 64 -13.49 14.01 -34.55
N ARG A 65 -13.57 14.11 -33.21
CA ARG A 65 -13.68 15.40 -32.53
C ARG A 65 -12.48 16.31 -32.79
N ALA A 66 -11.27 15.75 -32.78
CA ALA A 66 -10.04 16.47 -33.09
C ALA A 66 -9.97 16.96 -34.56
N LYS A 67 -10.77 16.38 -35.46
CA LYS A 67 -10.96 16.86 -36.84
C LYS A 67 -12.05 17.92 -36.98
N GLY A 68 -12.64 18.35 -35.86
CA GLY A 68 -13.64 19.41 -35.81
C GLY A 68 -15.09 18.94 -35.93
N LEU A 69 -15.35 17.63 -35.91
CA LEU A 69 -16.72 17.13 -36.04
C LEU A 69 -17.55 17.44 -34.80
N SER A 70 -18.82 17.75 -35.03
CA SER A 70 -19.85 17.93 -34.01
C SER A 70 -20.25 16.60 -33.36
N GLU A 71 -20.91 16.67 -32.20
CA GLU A 71 -21.42 15.49 -31.49
C GLU A 71 -22.30 14.61 -32.39
N GLU A 72 -23.19 15.23 -33.16
CA GLU A 72 -24.11 14.54 -34.07
C GLU A 72 -23.37 13.81 -35.21
N GLU A 73 -22.34 14.44 -35.78
CA GLU A 73 -21.52 13.85 -36.84
C GLU A 73 -20.65 12.69 -36.33
N ILE A 74 -20.12 12.82 -35.10
CA ILE A 74 -19.37 11.75 -34.43
C ILE A 74 -20.30 10.57 -34.16
N LEU A 75 -21.48 10.82 -33.60
CA LEU A 75 -22.48 9.80 -33.31
C LEU A 75 -22.91 9.04 -34.56
N ALA A 76 -23.20 9.74 -35.65
CA ALA A 76 -23.58 9.13 -36.93
C ALA A 76 -22.49 8.17 -37.46
N ARG A 77 -21.22 8.57 -37.35
CA ARG A 77 -20.08 7.75 -37.78
C ARG A 77 -19.85 6.55 -36.87
N LEU A 78 -19.97 6.73 -35.56
CA LEU A 78 -19.86 5.65 -34.58
C LEU A 78 -20.93 4.59 -34.77
N ARG A 79 -22.19 4.97 -35.00
CA ARG A 79 -23.28 4.03 -35.28
C ARG A 79 -23.00 3.17 -36.50
N LYS A 80 -22.53 3.79 -37.58
CA LYS A 80 -22.18 3.10 -38.83
C LYS A 80 -21.09 2.06 -38.61
N GLU A 81 -19.98 2.45 -37.97
CA GLU A 81 -18.84 1.53 -37.78
C GLU A 81 -19.10 0.48 -36.69
N ASN A 82 -19.89 0.80 -35.65
CA ASN A 82 -20.35 -0.17 -34.66
C ASN A 82 -21.19 -1.28 -35.29
N ALA A 83 -22.16 -0.92 -36.16
CA ALA A 83 -22.98 -1.90 -36.87
C ALA A 83 -22.17 -2.76 -37.86
N ALA A 84 -21.16 -2.16 -38.52
CA ALA A 84 -20.36 -2.84 -39.52
C ALA A 84 -19.28 -3.76 -38.91
N ARG A 85 -18.62 -3.34 -37.82
CA ARG A 85 -17.37 -3.95 -37.34
C ARG A 85 -17.46 -4.59 -35.96
N CYS A 86 -18.36 -4.17 -35.08
CA CYS A 86 -18.45 -4.73 -33.72
C CYS A 86 -19.27 -6.02 -33.69
N LYS A 87 -18.73 -7.05 -33.00
CA LYS A 87 -19.37 -8.37 -32.85
C LYS A 87 -19.48 -8.77 -31.36
N PRO A 88 -20.69 -8.78 -30.76
CA PRO A 88 -21.92 -8.13 -31.26
C PRO A 88 -21.80 -6.60 -31.22
N PRO A 89 -22.63 -5.85 -31.97
CA PRO A 89 -22.71 -4.39 -31.88
C PRO A 89 -22.96 -3.92 -30.44
N LEU A 90 -22.46 -2.74 -30.08
CA LEU A 90 -22.86 -2.03 -28.86
C LEU A 90 -24.30 -1.52 -28.99
N GLU A 91 -25.00 -1.41 -27.86
CA GLU A 91 -26.31 -0.77 -27.78
C GLU A 91 -26.20 0.71 -28.14
N ASP A 92 -27.27 1.28 -28.70
CA ASP A 92 -27.25 2.66 -29.21
C ASP A 92 -27.00 3.68 -28.09
N GLU A 93 -27.43 3.38 -26.87
CA GLU A 93 -27.19 4.20 -25.68
C GLU A 93 -25.69 4.30 -25.33
N ASP A 94 -24.96 3.19 -25.40
CA ASP A 94 -23.50 3.16 -25.18
C ASP A 94 -22.76 3.98 -26.25
N VAL A 95 -23.20 3.88 -27.50
CA VAL A 95 -22.61 4.63 -28.62
C VAL A 95 -22.86 6.13 -28.49
N ARG A 96 -24.05 6.53 -28.03
CA ARG A 96 -24.34 7.93 -27.66
C ARG A 96 -23.45 8.40 -26.52
N GLY A 97 -23.26 7.58 -25.49
CA GLY A 97 -22.37 7.88 -24.37
C GLY A 97 -20.91 8.09 -24.81
N ILE A 98 -20.44 7.38 -25.83
CA ILE A 98 -19.11 7.60 -26.44
C ILE A 98 -19.06 8.94 -27.18
N ALA A 99 -20.07 9.23 -28.03
CA ALA A 99 -20.11 10.48 -28.80
C ALA A 99 -20.21 11.71 -27.89
N HIS A 100 -21.07 11.66 -26.88
CA HIS A 100 -21.29 12.73 -25.92
C HIS A 100 -20.00 13.07 -25.15
N ARG A 101 -19.37 12.06 -24.55
CA ARG A 101 -18.08 12.22 -23.86
C ARG A 101 -16.99 12.74 -24.79
N ALA A 102 -16.95 12.30 -26.06
CA ALA A 102 -15.99 12.80 -27.03
C ALA A 102 -16.27 14.29 -27.37
N ALA A 103 -17.53 14.71 -27.46
CA ALA A 103 -17.92 16.08 -27.78
C ALA A 103 -17.60 17.10 -26.68
N GLN A 104 -17.48 16.65 -25.42
CA GLN A 104 -17.03 17.47 -24.29
C GLN A 104 -15.57 17.94 -24.45
N TYR A 105 -14.77 17.29 -25.30
CA TYR A 105 -13.43 17.76 -25.66
C TYR A 105 -13.49 18.88 -26.70
N PRO A 106 -12.51 19.81 -26.73
CA PRO A 106 -12.49 20.91 -27.69
C PRO A 106 -12.50 20.42 -29.15
N SER A 107 -13.35 21.00 -30.02
CA SER A 107 -13.31 20.74 -31.45
C SER A 107 -12.05 21.32 -32.08
N GLY A 108 -11.38 20.57 -32.96
CA GLY A 108 -10.30 21.11 -33.77
C GLY A 108 -10.85 22.06 -34.84
N GLU A 109 -10.73 23.38 -34.64
CA GLU A 109 -11.12 24.36 -35.66
C GLU A 109 -10.12 24.36 -36.82
N ALA A 110 -10.64 24.12 -38.03
CA ALA A 110 -9.99 24.51 -39.27
C ALA A 110 -10.26 26.01 -39.48
N GLY A 111 -9.30 26.86 -39.13
CA GLY A 111 -9.38 28.30 -39.30
C GLY A 111 -8.06 28.91 -39.76
N GLN A 112 -8.05 29.44 -40.98
CA GLN A 112 -7.04 30.35 -41.50
C GLN A 112 -7.00 31.60 -40.61
N GLY A 113 -5.84 31.90 -40.03
CA GLY A 113 -5.64 33.07 -39.18
C GLY A 113 -4.15 33.24 -38.89
N GLU A 114 -3.56 34.26 -39.49
CA GLU A 114 -2.14 34.59 -39.41
C GLU A 114 -1.73 34.97 -37.97
N GLY A 115 -0.61 34.39 -37.52
CA GLY A 115 0.30 35.03 -36.57
C GLY A 115 -0.08 35.06 -35.09
N ARG A 116 0.16 33.94 -34.37
CA ARG A 116 0.94 33.85 -33.11
C ARG A 116 0.86 32.45 -32.47
N GLY A 117 1.97 31.70 -32.54
CA GLY A 117 2.38 30.71 -31.52
C GLY A 117 1.46 29.51 -31.23
N GLY A 118 1.27 28.60 -32.20
CA GLY A 118 0.71 27.26 -31.94
C GLY A 118 1.64 26.43 -31.05
N GLY A 119 1.40 26.46 -29.74
CA GLY A 119 2.21 25.76 -28.74
C GLY A 119 2.15 24.23 -28.93
N ARG A 120 3.32 23.62 -29.12
CA ARG A 120 3.51 22.17 -29.02
C ARG A 120 2.92 21.71 -27.68
N ARG A 121 2.03 20.69 -27.67
CA ARG A 121 1.52 20.10 -26.42
C ARG A 121 2.69 19.85 -25.47
N SER A 122 2.56 20.31 -24.23
CA SER A 122 3.64 20.16 -23.25
C SER A 122 3.89 18.67 -22.98
N VAL A 123 5.13 18.31 -22.66
CA VAL A 123 5.48 16.92 -22.27
C VAL A 123 4.68 16.49 -21.03
N ALA A 124 4.41 17.42 -20.11
CA ALA A 124 3.58 17.18 -18.93
C ALA A 124 2.15 16.78 -19.29
N THR A 125 1.51 17.48 -20.22
CA THR A 125 0.17 17.12 -20.71
C THR A 125 0.18 15.74 -21.36
N VAL A 126 1.21 15.42 -22.16
CA VAL A 126 1.34 14.09 -22.78
C VAL A 126 1.52 12.99 -21.73
N LEU A 127 2.32 13.21 -20.70
CA LEU A 127 2.49 12.26 -19.59
C LEU A 127 1.17 11.97 -18.87
N ALA A 128 0.40 13.01 -18.52
CA ALA A 128 -0.89 12.84 -17.88
C ALA A 128 -1.89 12.10 -18.78
N ASP A 129 -1.98 12.48 -20.05
CA ASP A 129 -2.83 11.80 -21.04
C ASP A 129 -2.46 10.32 -21.19
N LEU A 130 -1.16 9.99 -21.19
CA LEU A 130 -0.70 8.60 -21.24
C LEU A 130 -1.13 7.82 -20.00
N ALA A 131 -0.97 8.39 -18.81
CA ALA A 131 -1.36 7.74 -17.57
C ALA A 131 -2.87 7.43 -17.55
N LEU A 132 -3.71 8.39 -17.96
CA LEU A 132 -5.15 8.20 -18.08
C LEU A 132 -5.52 7.16 -19.15
N ALA A 133 -4.77 7.10 -20.25
CA ALA A 133 -4.98 6.11 -21.31
C ALA A 133 -4.64 4.67 -20.87
N GLU A 134 -3.77 4.50 -19.87
CA GLU A 134 -3.54 3.20 -19.20
C GLU A 134 -4.70 2.77 -18.29
N GLY A 135 -5.73 3.62 -18.13
CA GLY A 135 -6.91 3.28 -17.34
C GLY A 135 -6.68 3.31 -15.83
N ILE A 136 -5.79 4.19 -15.36
CA ILE A 136 -5.62 4.40 -13.91
C ILE A 136 -6.90 4.93 -13.27
N ASP A 137 -7.15 4.52 -12.04
CA ASP A 137 -8.22 5.09 -11.20
C ASP A 137 -7.61 6.09 -10.19
N LEU A 138 -8.12 7.32 -10.19
CA LEU A 138 -7.62 8.43 -9.37
C LEU A 138 -8.58 8.68 -8.20
N TRP A 139 -8.03 8.74 -7.00
CA TRP A 139 -8.81 8.85 -5.78
C TRP A 139 -8.00 9.49 -4.66
N HIS A 140 -8.67 9.88 -3.58
CA HIS A 140 -8.00 10.50 -2.44
C HIS A 140 -8.48 9.90 -1.11
N THR A 141 -7.66 9.97 -0.06
CA THR A 141 -8.06 9.53 1.29
C THR A 141 -8.90 10.59 2.01
N PRO A 142 -9.59 10.25 3.12
CA PRO A 142 -10.24 11.25 3.97
C PRO A 142 -9.26 12.35 4.45
N GLU A 143 -7.98 12.01 4.63
CA GLU A 143 -6.89 12.94 4.97
C GLU A 143 -6.30 13.68 3.75
N LYS A 144 -6.99 13.65 2.60
CA LYS A 144 -6.59 14.32 1.35
C LYS A 144 -5.24 13.87 0.77
N GLU A 145 -4.78 12.65 1.07
CA GLU A 145 -3.66 12.08 0.32
C GLU A 145 -4.17 11.53 -1.02
N GLN A 146 -3.55 11.93 -2.13
CA GLN A 146 -3.95 11.52 -3.46
C GLN A 146 -3.23 10.24 -3.92
N PHE A 147 -3.97 9.35 -4.56
CA PHE A 147 -3.53 8.04 -5.03
C PHE A 147 -3.94 7.79 -6.48
N ALA A 148 -3.19 6.88 -7.11
CA ALA A 148 -3.60 6.22 -8.34
C ALA A 148 -3.61 4.70 -8.11
N THR A 149 -4.66 4.04 -8.60
CA THR A 149 -4.67 2.60 -8.82
C THR A 149 -4.16 2.32 -10.23
N VAL A 150 -3.07 1.56 -10.34
CA VAL A 150 -2.41 1.19 -11.60
C VAL A 150 -2.59 -0.30 -11.82
N TRP A 151 -3.16 -0.68 -12.97
CA TRP A 151 -3.33 -2.09 -13.34
C TRP A 151 -2.07 -2.63 -14.00
N ARG A 152 -1.48 -3.68 -13.44
CA ARG A 152 -0.24 -4.30 -13.93
C ARG A 152 -0.30 -5.81 -13.77
N ASP A 153 0.12 -6.55 -14.79
CA ASP A 153 0.26 -8.01 -14.74
C ASP A 153 -0.96 -8.74 -14.13
N GLY A 154 -2.17 -8.25 -14.40
CA GLY A 154 -3.44 -8.81 -13.93
C GLY A 154 -3.88 -8.42 -12.51
N HIS A 155 -3.15 -7.53 -11.83
CA HIS A 155 -3.48 -7.03 -10.50
C HIS A 155 -3.52 -5.50 -10.41
N ALA A 156 -4.17 -4.98 -9.36
CA ALA A 156 -4.25 -3.56 -9.05
C ALA A 156 -3.20 -3.15 -8.01
N GLU A 157 -2.37 -2.15 -8.36
CA GLU A 157 -1.41 -1.54 -7.45
C GLU A 157 -1.89 -0.14 -7.01
N HIS A 158 -1.90 0.16 -5.71
CA HIS A 158 -2.33 1.47 -5.18
C HIS A 158 -1.14 2.31 -4.74
N TRP A 159 -0.80 3.34 -5.51
CA TRP A 159 0.38 4.16 -5.26
C TRP A 159 0.00 5.60 -4.90
N PRO A 160 0.60 6.19 -3.85
CA PRO A 160 0.50 7.62 -3.63
C PRO A 160 1.02 8.35 -4.86
N LEU A 161 0.28 9.34 -5.35
CA LEU A 161 0.73 10.15 -6.49
C LEU A 161 2.02 10.92 -6.16
N ARG A 162 2.34 11.09 -4.87
CA ARG A 162 3.60 11.68 -4.38
C ARG A 162 4.79 10.71 -4.31
N SER A 163 4.56 9.42 -4.51
CA SER A 163 5.60 8.39 -4.38
C SER A 163 6.65 8.42 -5.49
N SER A 164 7.86 7.98 -5.17
CA SER A 164 8.93 7.75 -6.15
C SER A 164 8.57 6.64 -7.15
N ALA A 165 7.81 5.62 -6.71
CA ALA A 165 7.31 4.54 -7.56
C ALA A 165 6.42 5.08 -8.69
N PHE A 166 5.40 5.89 -8.34
CA PHE A 166 4.52 6.50 -9.34
C PHE A 166 5.29 7.45 -10.27
N HIS A 167 6.21 8.24 -9.73
CA HIS A 167 7.08 9.11 -10.55
C HIS A 167 7.91 8.31 -11.57
N ALA A 168 8.55 7.22 -11.13
CA ALA A 168 9.37 6.38 -12.00
C ALA A 168 8.53 5.66 -13.07
N TRP A 169 7.35 5.16 -12.70
CA TRP A 169 6.41 4.55 -13.64
C TRP A 169 5.92 5.54 -14.69
N LEU A 170 5.52 6.75 -14.30
CA LEU A 170 5.05 7.77 -15.23
C LEU A 170 6.14 8.18 -16.23
N ALA A 171 7.38 8.36 -15.76
CA ALA A 171 8.53 8.62 -16.62
C ALA A 171 8.83 7.42 -17.56
N GLY A 172 8.74 6.20 -17.03
CA GLY A 172 8.91 4.95 -17.78
C GLY A 172 7.87 4.77 -18.90
N LEU A 173 6.60 5.10 -18.62
CA LEU A 173 5.50 5.06 -19.58
C LEU A 173 5.76 5.97 -20.78
N TYR A 174 6.20 7.20 -20.52
CA TYR A 174 6.57 8.15 -21.58
C TYR A 174 7.77 7.67 -22.40
N TYR A 175 8.81 7.15 -21.75
CA TYR A 175 9.96 6.60 -22.45
C TYR A 175 9.58 5.38 -23.31
N ALA A 176 8.77 4.46 -22.80
CA ALA A 176 8.30 3.29 -23.53
C ALA A 176 7.52 3.69 -24.79
N ARG A 177 6.68 4.74 -24.69
CA ARG A 177 5.82 5.19 -25.80
C ARG A 177 6.51 6.08 -26.82
N THR A 178 7.43 6.94 -26.38
CA THR A 178 8.04 7.99 -27.22
C THR A 178 9.51 7.74 -27.54
N ARG A 179 10.20 6.86 -26.79
CA ARG A 179 11.66 6.68 -26.79
C ARG A 179 12.46 7.92 -26.41
N HIS A 180 11.81 8.94 -25.85
CA HIS A 180 12.44 10.14 -25.32
C HIS A 180 12.35 10.20 -23.80
N ILE A 181 13.34 10.83 -23.18
CA ILE A 181 13.36 11.04 -21.72
C ILE A 181 12.61 12.33 -21.40
N ALA A 182 11.62 12.25 -20.52
CA ALA A 182 10.97 13.43 -19.96
C ALA A 182 11.89 14.13 -18.96
N LYS A 183 11.92 15.46 -18.97
CA LYS A 183 12.55 16.23 -17.89
C LYS A 183 11.78 16.02 -16.59
N ASP A 184 12.48 15.97 -15.46
CA ASP A 184 11.89 15.78 -14.13
C ASP A 184 10.76 16.79 -13.84
N SER A 185 10.93 18.06 -14.25
CA SER A 185 9.90 19.09 -14.12
C SER A 185 8.60 18.71 -14.83
N ALA A 186 8.68 18.14 -16.05
CA ALA A 186 7.49 17.73 -16.78
C ALA A 186 6.76 16.56 -16.11
N VAL A 187 7.50 15.63 -15.48
CA VAL A 187 6.89 14.53 -14.70
C VAL A 187 6.21 15.07 -13.44
N LYS A 188 6.82 16.04 -12.76
CA LYS A 188 6.22 16.72 -11.60
C LYS A 188 4.95 17.48 -11.97
N ASP A 189 4.97 18.23 -13.08
CA ASP A 189 3.80 18.98 -13.57
C ASP A 189 2.66 18.03 -13.96
N ALA A 190 2.97 16.91 -14.63
CA ALA A 190 1.98 15.88 -14.95
C ALA A 190 1.37 15.26 -13.67
N ARG A 191 2.20 14.94 -12.67
CA ARG A 191 1.73 14.45 -11.37
C ARG A 191 0.83 15.46 -10.68
N LEU A 192 1.17 16.75 -10.72
CA LEU A 192 0.34 17.81 -10.13
C LEU A 192 -1.05 17.85 -10.78
N ALA A 193 -1.13 17.73 -12.10
CA ALA A 193 -2.40 17.65 -12.81
C ALA A 193 -3.22 16.41 -12.39
N LEU A 194 -2.58 15.24 -12.30
CA LEU A 194 -3.24 14.00 -11.84
C LEU A 194 -3.68 14.09 -10.37
N MET A 195 -2.94 14.81 -9.52
CA MET A 195 -3.32 15.04 -8.13
C MET A 195 -4.57 15.91 -8.02
N ALA A 196 -4.67 16.98 -8.83
CA ALA A 196 -5.88 17.80 -8.88
C ALA A 196 -7.10 16.97 -9.33
N MET A 197 -6.93 16.09 -10.32
CA MET A 197 -8.00 15.15 -10.72
C MET A 197 -8.35 14.14 -9.62
N ALA A 198 -7.37 13.66 -8.87
CA ALA A 198 -7.59 12.76 -7.74
C ALA A 198 -8.35 13.43 -6.59
N ASP A 199 -8.15 14.74 -6.37
CA ASP A 199 -8.91 15.51 -5.37
C ASP A 199 -10.40 15.67 -5.74
N GLU A 200 -10.73 15.64 -7.04
CA GLU A 200 -12.11 15.59 -7.57
C GLU A 200 -12.66 14.15 -7.64
N GLY A 201 -11.79 13.14 -7.44
CA GLY A 201 -12.12 11.73 -7.50
C GLY A 201 -12.84 11.20 -6.26
N GLN A 202 -13.01 9.87 -6.20
CA GLN A 202 -13.68 9.23 -5.07
C GLN A 202 -12.83 9.35 -3.79
N GLN A 203 -13.48 9.68 -2.67
CA GLN A 203 -12.87 9.57 -1.36
C GLN A 203 -12.87 8.10 -0.89
N VAL A 204 -11.70 7.51 -0.67
CA VAL A 204 -11.55 6.10 -0.27
C VAL A 204 -10.48 5.92 0.81
N ARG A 205 -10.75 5.06 1.80
CA ARG A 205 -9.78 4.73 2.87
C ARG A 205 -8.63 3.89 2.31
N ALA A 206 -7.40 4.29 2.66
CA ALA A 206 -6.20 3.51 2.37
C ALA A 206 -5.76 2.74 3.63
N TYR A 207 -5.65 1.43 3.53
CA TYR A 207 -5.38 0.53 4.65
C TYR A 207 -3.90 0.14 4.74
N THR A 208 -3.40 -0.10 5.96
CA THR A 208 -2.04 -0.59 6.21
C THR A 208 -2.12 -2.00 6.76
N ARG A 209 -1.67 -3.00 6.00
CA ARG A 209 -1.63 -4.44 6.32
C ARG A 209 -2.96 -5.14 6.60
N VAL A 210 -3.82 -4.59 7.44
CA VAL A 210 -5.13 -5.15 7.82
C VAL A 210 -6.22 -4.19 7.37
N ALA A 211 -7.29 -4.74 6.82
CA ALA A 211 -8.47 -3.99 6.39
C ALA A 211 -9.74 -4.75 6.71
N GLU A 212 -10.87 -4.05 6.61
CA GLU A 212 -12.21 -4.61 6.72
C GLU A 212 -13.01 -4.22 5.48
N HIS A 213 -13.80 -5.16 4.98
CA HIS A 213 -14.80 -4.92 3.96
C HIS A 213 -15.90 -5.99 4.01
N ASP A 214 -17.15 -5.55 4.02
CA ASP A 214 -18.36 -6.39 4.04
C ASP A 214 -18.33 -7.49 5.11
N GLY A 215 -17.83 -7.16 6.31
CA GLY A 215 -17.76 -8.06 7.46
C GLY A 215 -16.57 -9.03 7.46
N ALA A 216 -15.74 -9.02 6.40
CA ALA A 216 -14.53 -9.83 6.33
C ALA A 216 -13.27 -8.99 6.61
N ILE A 217 -12.28 -9.65 7.22
CA ILE A 217 -10.95 -9.08 7.44
C ILE A 217 -10.07 -9.43 6.23
N TYR A 218 -9.30 -8.46 5.75
CA TYR A 218 -8.32 -8.66 4.70
C TYR A 218 -6.91 -8.40 5.23
N LEU A 219 -6.02 -9.38 5.09
CA LEU A 219 -4.60 -9.29 5.42
C LEU A 219 -3.77 -9.17 4.14
N ASP A 220 -3.14 -8.03 3.90
CA ASP A 220 -2.23 -7.82 2.79
C ASP A 220 -0.99 -8.73 2.92
N LEU A 221 -0.76 -9.59 1.93
CA LEU A 221 0.44 -10.44 1.90
C LEU A 221 1.69 -9.63 1.54
N ALA A 222 1.56 -8.42 1.02
CA ALA A 222 2.67 -7.59 0.53
C ALA A 222 3.57 -8.29 -0.52
N ASP A 223 3.04 -9.29 -1.22
CA ASP A 223 3.74 -9.99 -2.30
C ASP A 223 3.63 -9.25 -3.63
N GLU A 224 4.47 -9.64 -4.59
CA GLU A 224 4.52 -9.00 -5.92
C GLU A 224 3.22 -9.14 -6.72
N GLU A 225 2.36 -10.10 -6.39
CA GLU A 225 1.07 -10.34 -7.04
C GLU A 225 -0.10 -9.52 -6.45
N TRP A 226 0.17 -8.68 -5.44
CA TRP A 226 -0.84 -7.86 -4.76
C TRP A 226 -2.01 -8.66 -4.16
N ARG A 227 -1.70 -9.85 -3.64
CA ARG A 227 -2.71 -10.72 -3.01
C ARG A 227 -2.92 -10.37 -1.54
N ALA A 228 -4.09 -10.77 -1.04
CA ALA A 228 -4.45 -10.69 0.36
C ALA A 228 -5.06 -12.01 0.85
N VAL A 229 -5.13 -12.20 2.16
CA VAL A 229 -5.93 -13.26 2.77
C VAL A 229 -7.27 -12.65 3.18
N ARG A 230 -8.38 -13.16 2.66
CA ARG A 230 -9.74 -12.88 3.14
C ARG A 230 -10.03 -13.82 4.31
N ILE A 231 -10.51 -13.30 5.42
CA ILE A 231 -10.73 -14.01 6.69
C ILE A 231 -12.13 -13.67 7.22
N ASP A 232 -12.94 -14.69 7.48
CA ASP A 232 -14.27 -14.57 8.09
C ASP A 232 -14.50 -15.66 9.16
N ALA A 233 -15.74 -15.82 9.63
CA ALA A 233 -16.07 -16.83 10.64
C ALA A 233 -16.06 -18.26 10.07
N GLU A 234 -16.17 -18.41 8.75
CA GLU A 234 -16.22 -19.67 8.04
C GLU A 234 -14.83 -20.18 7.66
N GLY A 235 -13.87 -19.28 7.42
CA GLY A 235 -12.49 -19.64 7.17
C GLY A 235 -11.67 -18.52 6.55
N TRP A 236 -10.58 -18.90 5.88
CA TRP A 236 -9.72 -17.96 5.18
C TRP A 236 -9.29 -18.49 3.81
N GLU A 237 -9.04 -17.57 2.89
CA GLU A 237 -8.58 -17.87 1.54
C GLU A 237 -7.67 -16.76 1.00
N VAL A 238 -6.72 -17.13 0.14
CA VAL A 238 -5.87 -16.16 -0.56
C VAL A 238 -6.61 -15.67 -1.80
N VAL A 239 -6.82 -14.36 -1.89
CA VAL A 239 -7.54 -13.69 -2.99
C VAL A 239 -6.62 -12.76 -3.77
N SER A 240 -6.85 -12.69 -5.08
CA SER A 240 -6.29 -11.65 -5.94
C SER A 240 -7.25 -10.47 -6.04
N ASN A 241 -6.72 -9.26 -6.29
CA ASN A 241 -7.50 -8.03 -6.43
C ASN A 241 -8.51 -7.84 -5.28
N PRO A 242 -8.04 -7.75 -4.01
CA PRO A 242 -8.95 -7.54 -2.89
C PRO A 242 -9.76 -6.24 -3.06
N PRO A 243 -11.00 -6.18 -2.56
CA PRO A 243 -11.88 -5.01 -2.73
C PRO A 243 -11.44 -3.78 -1.92
N VAL A 244 -10.42 -3.94 -1.07
CA VAL A 244 -9.84 -2.88 -0.22
C VAL A 244 -8.58 -2.30 -0.84
N ARG A 245 -8.31 -1.02 -0.58
CA ARG A 245 -7.12 -0.33 -1.11
C ARG A 245 -5.99 -0.34 -0.08
N PHE A 246 -5.07 -1.29 -0.20
CA PHE A 246 -3.87 -1.31 0.63
C PHE A 246 -2.86 -0.27 0.17
N ARG A 247 -2.32 0.49 1.11
CA ARG A 247 -1.08 1.24 0.91
C ARG A 247 0.10 0.40 1.37
N ARG A 248 1.06 0.19 0.47
CA ARG A 248 2.31 -0.49 0.81
C ARG A 248 3.42 0.52 1.05
N SER A 249 4.12 0.36 2.18
CA SER A 249 5.17 1.29 2.57
C SER A 249 6.57 0.77 2.19
N PRO A 250 7.54 1.66 1.93
CA PRO A 250 8.92 1.23 1.71
C PRO A 250 9.45 0.44 2.92
N GLY A 251 9.91 -0.78 2.68
CA GLY A 251 10.43 -1.72 3.67
C GLY A 251 9.39 -2.64 4.30
N GLN A 252 8.12 -2.55 3.90
CA GLN A 252 7.11 -3.56 4.24
C GLN A 252 7.48 -4.88 3.52
N ASP A 253 7.68 -5.95 4.30
CA ASP A 253 8.05 -7.24 3.75
C ASP A 253 6.83 -8.09 3.42
N ALA A 254 7.01 -9.00 2.46
CA ALA A 254 6.02 -10.01 2.12
C ALA A 254 5.84 -11.02 3.29
N LEU A 255 4.59 -11.31 3.61
CA LEU A 255 4.23 -12.49 4.41
C LEU A 255 4.40 -13.75 3.53
N PRO A 256 4.77 -14.90 4.12
CA PRO A 256 4.64 -16.15 3.39
C PRO A 256 3.17 -16.42 3.07
N VAL A 257 2.91 -17.12 1.97
CA VAL A 257 1.58 -17.67 1.70
C VAL A 257 1.20 -18.63 2.84
N PRO A 258 0.09 -18.42 3.55
CA PRO A 258 -0.32 -19.28 4.66
C PRO A 258 -0.62 -20.69 4.17
N THR A 259 -0.29 -21.69 5.00
CA THR A 259 -0.60 -23.10 4.72
C THR A 259 -1.39 -23.72 5.88
N PRO A 260 -2.49 -24.45 5.62
CA PRO A 260 -3.27 -25.10 6.67
C PRO A 260 -2.50 -26.19 7.43
N GLY A 261 -3.02 -26.58 8.59
CA GLY A 261 -2.56 -27.75 9.34
C GLY A 261 -1.40 -27.49 10.31
N GLY A 262 -1.12 -26.23 10.64
CA GLY A 262 -0.30 -25.86 11.78
C GLY A 262 -1.11 -25.78 13.07
N THR A 263 -0.43 -25.57 14.21
CA THR A 263 -1.09 -25.32 15.50
C THR A 263 -0.44 -24.14 16.23
N LEU A 264 -1.20 -23.43 17.09
CA LEU A 264 -0.63 -22.39 17.95
C LEU A 264 0.38 -22.95 18.97
N ASP A 265 0.28 -24.24 19.32
CA ASP A 265 1.27 -24.92 20.15
C ASP A 265 2.68 -24.91 19.51
N GLU A 266 2.79 -24.96 18.18
CA GLU A 266 4.09 -24.80 17.50
C GLU A 266 4.71 -23.43 17.80
N LEU A 267 3.89 -22.36 17.82
CA LEU A 267 4.34 -21.02 18.18
C LEU A 267 4.78 -20.95 19.65
N ARG A 268 4.08 -21.64 20.56
CA ARG A 268 4.44 -21.72 21.98
C ARG A 268 5.87 -22.22 22.19
N THR A 269 6.36 -23.13 21.34
CA THR A 269 7.74 -23.63 21.42
C THR A 269 8.81 -22.62 21.00
N LEU A 270 8.40 -21.52 20.34
CA LEU A 270 9.30 -20.49 19.81
C LEU A 270 9.36 -19.24 20.69
N ILE A 271 8.39 -19.05 21.59
CA ILE A 271 8.37 -17.91 22.51
C ILE A 271 8.66 -18.34 23.94
N ASN A 272 9.28 -17.45 24.70
CA ASN A 272 9.74 -17.73 26.07
C ASN A 272 8.84 -17.01 27.07
N VAL A 273 7.68 -17.60 27.33
CA VAL A 273 6.67 -17.14 28.30
C VAL A 273 6.20 -18.31 29.17
N THR A 274 5.60 -18.03 30.32
CA THR A 274 5.05 -19.09 31.18
C THR A 274 3.73 -19.64 30.63
N ASP A 275 3.27 -20.76 31.17
CA ASP A 275 1.96 -21.35 30.82
C ASP A 275 0.79 -20.43 31.20
N GLU A 276 0.96 -19.61 32.24
CA GLU A 276 -0.02 -18.60 32.66
C GLU A 276 -0.05 -17.39 31.71
N GLU A 277 1.09 -17.04 31.12
CA GLU A 277 1.24 -15.91 30.20
C GLU A 277 0.89 -16.25 28.75
N TRP A 278 1.01 -17.53 28.37
CA TRP A 278 0.77 -17.99 27.00
C TRP A 278 -0.61 -17.59 26.45
N PRO A 279 -1.74 -17.82 27.14
CA PRO A 279 -3.06 -17.45 26.63
C PRO A 279 -3.20 -15.95 26.37
N LEU A 280 -2.53 -15.11 27.17
CA LEU A 280 -2.54 -13.66 26.99
C LEU A 280 -1.77 -13.24 25.74
N ILE A 281 -0.63 -13.86 25.46
CA ILE A 281 0.12 -13.62 24.22
C ILE A 281 -0.67 -14.09 22.99
N ALA A 282 -1.26 -15.29 23.05
CA ALA A 282 -2.08 -15.83 21.98
C ALA A 282 -3.28 -14.91 21.70
N ALA A 283 -4.03 -14.51 22.73
CA ALA A 283 -5.16 -13.58 22.60
C ALA A 283 -4.73 -12.23 22.01
N TRP A 284 -3.60 -11.67 22.45
CA TRP A 284 -3.07 -10.42 21.90
C TRP A 284 -2.72 -10.55 20.41
N LEU A 285 -2.04 -11.64 20.03
CA LEU A 285 -1.65 -11.93 18.65
C LEU A 285 -2.88 -12.03 17.74
N LEU A 286 -3.90 -12.77 18.16
CA LEU A 286 -5.13 -12.94 17.39
C LEU A 286 -5.92 -11.63 17.30
N PHE A 287 -6.01 -10.89 18.40
CA PHE A 287 -6.70 -9.60 18.42
C PHE A 287 -6.02 -8.57 17.52
N ALA A 288 -4.70 -8.66 17.31
CA ALA A 288 -3.97 -7.76 16.41
C ALA A 288 -4.32 -7.93 14.91
N PHE A 289 -5.15 -8.92 14.53
CA PHE A 289 -5.76 -9.02 13.21
C PHE A 289 -7.08 -8.26 13.09
N ARG A 290 -7.63 -7.71 14.19
CA ARG A 290 -8.86 -6.92 14.18
C ARG A 290 -8.64 -5.60 13.41
N PRO A 291 -9.61 -5.11 12.63
CA PRO A 291 -9.53 -3.82 11.95
C PRO A 291 -9.35 -2.63 12.89
N ASP A 292 -8.77 -1.53 12.40
CA ASP A 292 -8.51 -0.30 13.16
C ASP A 292 -9.72 0.64 13.21
N ASP A 293 -10.92 0.08 13.28
CA ASP A 293 -12.17 0.82 13.39
C ASP A 293 -12.74 0.70 14.82
N ASP A 294 -13.41 1.75 15.29
CA ASP A 294 -13.91 1.83 16.68
C ASP A 294 -14.90 0.71 17.01
N ALA A 295 -15.59 0.16 16.00
CA ALA A 295 -16.47 -0.99 16.15
C ALA A 295 -15.76 -2.28 16.64
N PHE A 296 -14.43 -2.35 16.55
CA PHE A 296 -13.67 -3.58 16.84
C PHE A 296 -12.94 -3.58 18.18
N GLY A 297 -12.99 -2.47 18.93
CA GLY A 297 -12.38 -2.33 20.26
C GLY A 297 -10.95 -1.78 20.25
N ASP A 298 -10.43 -1.44 21.43
CA ASP A 298 -9.09 -0.88 21.64
C ASP A 298 -8.00 -1.96 21.70
N PHE A 299 -6.82 -1.67 21.11
CA PHE A 299 -5.69 -2.59 21.20
C PHE A 299 -5.01 -2.48 22.57
N PRO A 300 -4.96 -3.56 23.38
CA PRO A 300 -4.08 -3.57 24.54
C PRO A 300 -2.62 -3.36 24.13
N VAL A 301 -1.91 -2.50 24.85
CA VAL A 301 -0.46 -2.34 24.67
C VAL A 301 0.25 -3.54 25.29
N LEU A 302 0.95 -4.35 24.49
CA LEU A 302 1.72 -5.48 25.00
C LEU A 302 3.06 -5.00 25.57
N ILE A 303 3.28 -5.18 26.86
CA ILE A 303 4.55 -4.83 27.53
C ILE A 303 5.27 -6.11 27.93
N LEU A 304 6.39 -6.39 27.28
CA LEU A 304 7.26 -7.51 27.61
C LEU A 304 8.33 -7.06 28.61
N GLY A 305 8.20 -7.55 29.84
CA GLY A 305 9.12 -7.37 30.95
C GLY A 305 9.99 -8.61 31.21
N GLY A 306 10.93 -8.51 32.13
CA GLY A 306 11.82 -9.59 32.54
C GLY A 306 13.30 -9.22 32.47
N GLN A 307 14.15 -10.09 33.03
CA GLN A 307 15.60 -9.86 33.10
C GLN A 307 16.26 -9.83 31.70
N GLN A 308 17.52 -9.35 31.65
CA GLN A 308 18.32 -9.50 30.44
C GLN A 308 18.49 -11.00 30.12
N GLY A 309 18.35 -11.36 28.85
CA GLY A 309 18.42 -12.76 28.40
C GLY A 309 17.09 -13.54 28.43
N SER A 310 15.95 -12.89 28.67
CA SER A 310 14.60 -13.51 28.57
C SER A 310 14.01 -13.56 27.15
N ALA A 311 14.79 -13.23 26.11
CA ALA A 311 14.37 -13.23 24.69
C ALA A 311 13.19 -12.31 24.31
N LYS A 312 12.91 -11.24 25.07
CA LYS A 312 11.82 -10.27 24.80
C LYS A 312 11.83 -9.70 23.37
N SER A 313 13.00 -9.28 22.89
CA SER A 313 13.17 -8.76 21.51
C SER A 313 12.86 -9.83 20.47
N THR A 314 13.21 -11.10 20.74
CA THR A 314 12.88 -12.24 19.86
C THR A 314 11.38 -12.48 19.83
N ILE A 315 10.69 -12.42 20.97
CA ILE A 315 9.23 -12.55 21.04
C ILE A 315 8.56 -11.42 20.25
N SER A 316 8.99 -10.17 20.48
CA SER A 316 8.48 -8.99 19.74
C SER A 316 8.62 -9.15 18.23
N SER A 317 9.79 -9.65 17.80
CA SER A 317 10.12 -9.92 16.41
C SER A 317 9.24 -11.02 15.80
N ILE A 318 9.03 -12.14 16.52
CA ILE A 318 8.13 -13.21 16.06
C ILE A 318 6.70 -12.73 15.89
N LEU A 319 6.14 -12.08 16.91
CA LEU A 319 4.76 -11.58 16.87
C LEU A 319 4.58 -10.56 15.75
N LYS A 320 5.54 -9.65 15.58
CA LYS A 320 5.53 -8.68 14.48
C LYS A 320 5.63 -9.38 13.12
N ARG A 321 6.52 -10.35 12.93
CA ARG A 321 6.65 -11.07 11.64
C ARG A 321 5.42 -11.88 11.28
N LEU A 322 4.68 -12.40 12.25
CA LEU A 322 3.45 -13.15 11.97
C LEU A 322 2.33 -12.27 11.39
N ILE A 323 2.38 -10.95 11.56
CA ILE A 323 1.33 -10.03 11.10
C ILE A 323 1.85 -9.02 10.07
N ASP A 324 2.97 -8.37 10.40
CA ASP A 324 3.48 -7.19 9.70
C ASP A 324 5.01 -7.17 9.67
N PRO A 325 5.65 -8.11 8.94
CA PRO A 325 7.09 -8.14 8.76
C PRO A 325 7.54 -6.86 8.02
N HIS A 326 8.68 -6.34 8.43
CA HIS A 326 9.20 -5.06 7.93
C HIS A 326 10.72 -4.98 8.15
N ASP A 327 11.45 -4.42 7.18
CA ASP A 327 12.91 -4.16 7.25
C ASP A 327 13.34 -3.41 8.52
N ALA A 328 12.54 -2.44 8.98
CA ALA A 328 12.76 -1.69 10.22
C ALA A 328 11.93 -2.30 11.36
N GLU A 329 12.20 -3.58 11.62
CA GLU A 329 11.35 -4.45 12.44
C GLU A 329 11.20 -3.99 13.89
N LEU A 330 12.32 -3.73 14.57
CA LEU A 330 12.36 -3.31 15.96
C LEU A 330 12.93 -1.90 16.03
N ARG A 331 12.19 -0.97 16.66
CA ARG A 331 12.56 0.45 16.74
C ARG A 331 12.98 0.80 18.15
N SER A 332 14.21 1.25 18.32
CA SER A 332 14.72 1.69 19.62
C SER A 332 14.48 3.17 19.91
N THR A 333 14.20 3.99 18.90
CA THR A 333 14.03 5.44 19.08
C THR A 333 12.92 6.02 18.22
N ILE A 334 11.94 6.63 18.88
CA ILE A 334 10.95 7.54 18.30
C ILE A 334 11.06 8.82 19.13
N ARG A 335 11.41 9.94 18.49
CA ARG A 335 11.84 11.16 19.17
C ARG A 335 10.75 12.22 19.28
N SER A 336 9.67 12.05 18.53
CA SER A 336 8.55 12.99 18.46
C SER A 336 7.23 12.29 18.11
N GLU A 337 6.11 12.95 18.35
CA GLU A 337 4.78 12.48 17.89
C GLU A 337 4.70 12.38 16.37
N HIS A 338 5.44 13.23 15.65
CA HIS A 338 5.58 13.15 14.20
C HIS A 338 6.23 11.83 13.77
N ASP A 339 7.38 11.49 14.35
CA ASP A 339 8.07 10.24 14.01
C ASP A 339 7.20 9.02 14.32
N LEU A 340 6.40 9.09 15.39
CA LEU A 340 5.41 8.07 15.74
C LEU A 340 4.33 7.95 14.67
N ALA A 341 3.76 9.07 14.23
CA ALA A 341 2.76 9.10 13.17
C ALA A 341 3.29 8.52 11.85
N ILE A 342 4.53 8.83 11.47
CA ILE A 342 5.19 8.21 10.30
C ILE A 342 5.29 6.69 10.50
N ALA A 343 5.77 6.24 11.66
CA ALA A 343 5.92 4.82 11.94
C ALA A 343 4.56 4.08 11.87
N ALA A 344 3.52 4.65 12.49
CA ALA A 344 2.16 4.12 12.50
C ALA A 344 1.48 4.13 11.12
N ARG A 345 1.80 5.09 10.25
CA ARG A 345 1.29 5.10 8.86
C ARG A 345 1.90 3.96 8.04
N ARG A 346 3.17 3.63 8.30
CA ARG A 346 3.95 2.66 7.50
C ARG A 346 3.81 1.22 7.99
N SER A 347 3.51 1.03 9.27
CA SER A 347 3.48 -0.28 9.91
C SER A 347 2.19 -0.46 10.70
N TRP A 348 1.62 -1.65 10.61
CA TRP A 348 0.45 -2.05 11.36
C TRP A 348 0.80 -2.40 12.81
N VAL A 349 1.84 -3.20 13.03
CA VAL A 349 2.32 -3.52 14.38
C VAL A 349 3.53 -2.66 14.71
N LEU A 350 3.40 -1.79 15.72
CA LEU A 350 4.54 -1.03 16.24
C LEU A 350 5.27 -1.83 17.32
N ALA A 351 6.53 -2.19 17.08
CA ALA A 351 7.39 -2.82 18.07
C ALA A 351 8.51 -1.87 18.50
N LEU A 352 8.38 -1.33 19.72
CA LEU A 352 9.39 -0.48 20.35
C LEU A 352 10.26 -1.33 21.28
N ASP A 353 11.51 -1.52 20.89
CA ASP A 353 12.44 -2.45 21.50
C ASP A 353 13.52 -1.72 22.29
N ASN A 354 13.98 -2.35 23.38
CA ASN A 354 15.06 -1.86 24.21
C ASN A 354 14.82 -0.43 24.76
N LEU A 355 13.58 -0.16 25.19
CA LEU A 355 13.24 1.08 25.86
C LEU A 355 13.88 1.11 27.26
N SER A 356 14.55 2.22 27.59
CA SER A 356 15.04 2.47 28.94
C SER A 356 14.00 3.13 29.83
N ALA A 357 13.18 4.02 29.25
CA ALA A 357 12.09 4.74 29.90
C ALA A 357 11.10 5.25 28.85
N ILE A 358 9.86 5.53 29.27
CA ILE A 358 8.82 6.13 28.42
C ILE A 358 8.57 7.58 28.86
N GLN A 359 8.84 8.53 27.97
CA GLN A 359 8.57 9.96 28.21
C GLN A 359 7.06 10.24 28.27
N LEU A 360 6.65 11.36 28.91
CA LEU A 360 5.21 11.69 29.07
C LEU A 360 4.48 11.77 27.74
N TRP A 361 5.02 12.57 26.82
CA TRP A 361 4.45 12.72 25.48
C TRP A 361 4.31 11.38 24.75
N MET A 362 5.28 10.46 24.92
CA MET A 362 5.26 9.15 24.28
C MET A 362 4.17 8.27 24.88
N SER A 363 4.03 8.28 26.21
CA SER A 363 2.95 7.55 26.91
C SER A 363 1.59 7.98 26.39
N ASP A 364 1.34 9.29 26.34
CA ASP A 364 0.06 9.85 25.91
C ASP A 364 -0.19 9.54 24.42
N ALA A 365 0.83 9.66 23.57
CA ALA A 365 0.73 9.37 22.15
C ALA A 365 0.49 7.87 21.87
N LEU A 366 1.11 6.95 22.61
CA LEU A 366 0.85 5.52 22.51
C LEU A 366 -0.57 5.17 22.96
N CYS A 367 -1.09 5.77 24.03
CA CYS A 367 -2.48 5.59 24.46
C CYS A 367 -3.47 6.07 23.38
N ARG A 368 -3.23 7.24 22.78
CA ARG A 368 -4.07 7.73 21.66
C ARG A 368 -4.00 6.78 20.46
N LEU A 369 -2.82 6.28 20.13
CA LEU A 369 -2.63 5.35 19.02
C LEU A 369 -3.24 3.96 19.27
N ALA A 370 -3.28 3.49 20.52
CA ALA A 370 -3.91 2.21 20.87
C ALA A 370 -5.45 2.26 20.77
N THR A 371 -6.02 3.46 20.95
CA THR A 371 -7.46 3.71 20.96
C THR A 371 -8.00 4.26 19.64
N GLY A 372 -7.14 4.79 18.77
CA GLY A 372 -7.56 5.43 17.51
C GLY A 372 -7.86 6.92 17.64
N THR A 373 -7.64 7.49 18.84
CA THR A 373 -7.86 8.93 19.08
C THR A 373 -6.93 9.75 18.19
N ALA A 374 -7.54 10.66 17.41
CA ALA A 374 -6.81 11.57 16.54
C ALA A 374 -5.81 12.42 17.33
N PHE A 375 -4.62 12.67 16.76
CA PHE A 375 -3.73 13.70 17.26
C PHE A 375 -3.13 14.50 16.10
N THR A 376 -2.95 15.80 16.32
CA THR A 376 -2.47 16.72 15.30
C THR A 376 -0.96 16.63 15.18
N THR A 377 -0.45 16.46 13.95
CA THR A 377 0.98 16.49 13.69
C THR A 377 1.30 17.46 12.53
N ARG A 378 2.46 18.09 12.58
CA ARG A 378 2.93 19.02 11.53
C ARG A 378 3.69 18.24 10.46
N MET A 379 3.58 18.57 9.17
CA MET A 379 4.47 18.00 8.15
C MET A 379 5.92 18.51 8.29
N LEU A 380 6.90 17.70 7.85
CA LEU A 380 8.31 18.08 7.79
C LEU A 380 8.64 18.45 6.35
N TYR A 381 9.13 19.69 6.18
CA TYR A 381 9.51 20.33 4.92
C TYR A 381 8.33 20.57 3.96
N THR A 382 8.09 21.85 3.69
CA THR A 382 7.01 22.45 2.88
C THR A 382 5.62 22.40 3.53
N ASP A 383 5.19 23.58 3.96
CA ASP A 383 3.84 24.02 4.31
C ASP A 383 3.40 23.86 5.78
N ASP A 384 3.05 25.01 6.40
CA ASP A 384 2.57 25.21 7.79
C ASP A 384 1.18 24.58 8.06
N GLU A 385 0.82 23.55 7.31
CA GLU A 385 -0.48 22.91 7.41
C GLU A 385 -0.47 21.83 8.51
N GLU A 386 -1.32 22.02 9.51
CA GLU A 386 -1.61 21.01 10.51
C GLU A 386 -2.41 19.86 9.87
N MET A 387 -1.84 18.66 9.94
CA MET A 387 -2.50 17.44 9.46
C MET A 387 -2.99 16.64 10.66
N VAL A 388 -4.28 16.29 10.64
CA VAL A 388 -4.86 15.39 11.64
C VAL A 388 -4.44 13.97 11.31
N PHE A 389 -3.62 13.36 12.17
CA PHE A 389 -3.27 11.96 12.04
C PHE A 389 -4.28 11.11 12.81
N ARG A 390 -4.89 10.15 12.10
CA ARG A 390 -5.78 9.14 12.68
C ARG A 390 -5.27 7.76 12.31
N ALA A 391 -4.98 6.95 13.31
CA ALA A 391 -4.67 5.54 13.18
C ALA A 391 -4.89 4.85 14.52
N LYS A 392 -5.25 3.57 14.47
CA LYS A 392 -5.30 2.69 15.64
C LYS A 392 -4.37 1.50 15.39
N ARG A 393 -3.43 1.21 16.29
CA ARG A 393 -2.36 0.21 16.03
C ARG A 393 -2.12 -0.73 17.20
N PRO A 394 -1.91 -2.04 16.95
CA PRO A 394 -1.26 -2.93 17.91
C PRO A 394 0.16 -2.45 18.24
N ILE A 395 0.47 -2.41 19.54
CA ILE A 395 1.75 -1.92 20.05
C ILE A 395 2.40 -2.99 20.93
N ILE A 396 3.69 -3.25 20.69
CA ILE A 396 4.58 -4.05 21.53
C ILE A 396 5.66 -3.13 22.08
N LEU A 397 5.82 -3.12 23.40
CA LEU A 397 6.89 -2.41 24.10
C LEU A 397 7.75 -3.43 24.84
N ASN A 398 9.06 -3.27 24.79
CA ASN A 398 9.94 -4.05 25.66
C ASN A 398 11.15 -3.25 26.15
N GLY A 399 11.69 -3.68 27.30
CA GLY A 399 12.77 -2.98 28.00
C GLY A 399 13.30 -3.78 29.18
N ILE A 400 14.35 -3.28 29.83
CA ILE A 400 15.01 -3.96 30.95
C ILE A 400 14.41 -3.50 32.31
N GLY A 401 13.80 -2.32 32.36
CA GLY A 401 13.17 -1.76 33.57
C GLY A 401 11.64 -1.79 33.56
N ALA A 402 11.03 -1.29 34.63
CA ALA A 402 9.58 -1.01 34.67
C ALA A 402 9.25 0.11 33.68
N LEU A 403 8.82 -0.25 32.47
CA LEU A 403 8.54 0.69 31.39
C LEU A 403 7.31 1.55 31.63
N ALA A 404 6.28 0.94 32.22
CA ALA A 404 5.03 1.60 32.55
C ALA A 404 4.98 1.77 34.08
N THR A 405 5.29 2.97 34.55
CA THR A 405 5.18 3.36 35.98
C THR A 405 3.98 4.27 36.22
N ARG A 406 3.18 4.57 35.20
CA ARG A 406 2.06 5.53 35.22
C ARG A 406 0.72 4.87 34.95
N GLY A 407 -0.33 5.37 35.61
CA GLY A 407 -1.68 4.80 35.60
C GLY A 407 -2.28 4.64 34.20
N ASP A 408 -2.25 5.68 33.36
CA ASP A 408 -3.03 5.67 32.11
C ASP A 408 -2.55 4.60 31.10
N LEU A 409 -1.24 4.45 30.90
CA LEU A 409 -0.68 3.40 30.04
C LEU A 409 -0.82 2.01 30.67
N LEU A 410 -0.59 1.89 31.99
CA LEU A 410 -0.74 0.61 32.71
C LEU A 410 -2.15 0.05 32.63
N GLU A 411 -3.16 0.91 32.73
CA GLU A 411 -4.57 0.53 32.67
C GLU A 411 -5.01 0.04 31.27
N ARG A 412 -4.21 0.29 30.22
CA ARG A 412 -4.44 -0.15 28.84
C ARG A 412 -3.40 -1.15 28.36
N ALA A 413 -2.56 -1.67 29.27
CA ALA A 413 -1.44 -2.54 28.93
C ALA A 413 -1.65 -3.96 29.45
N MET A 414 -1.14 -4.92 28.68
CA MET A 414 -0.93 -6.30 29.10
C MET A 414 0.54 -6.47 29.45
N LEU A 415 0.83 -6.75 30.72
CA LEU A 415 2.19 -6.92 31.21
C LEU A 415 2.53 -8.41 31.26
N ILE A 416 3.55 -8.82 30.51
CA ILE A 416 4.03 -10.20 30.43
C ILE A 416 5.48 -10.23 30.89
N THR A 417 5.78 -11.05 31.90
CA THR A 417 7.10 -11.20 32.52
C THR A 417 7.82 -12.43 31.99
N CYS A 418 8.62 -12.24 30.95
CA CYS A 418 9.35 -13.34 30.32
C CYS A 418 10.43 -13.92 31.26
N PRO A 419 10.41 -15.24 31.53
CA PRO A 419 11.38 -15.89 32.42
C PRO A 419 12.80 -15.83 31.85
N ARG A 420 13.81 -15.91 32.73
CA ARG A 420 15.22 -15.94 32.28
C ARG A 420 15.52 -17.28 31.60
N ILE A 421 16.13 -17.25 30.42
CA ILE A 421 16.58 -18.47 29.72
C ILE A 421 17.90 -18.99 30.33
N PRO A 422 17.92 -20.20 30.92
CA PRO A 422 19.15 -20.83 31.41
C PRO A 422 20.15 -21.06 30.28
N GLU A 423 21.46 -21.05 30.58
CA GLU A 423 22.51 -21.19 29.57
C GLU A 423 22.36 -22.45 28.71
N LYS A 424 21.98 -23.56 29.35
CA LYS A 424 21.77 -24.87 28.69
C LYS A 424 20.56 -24.90 27.76
N ALA A 425 19.61 -23.97 27.90
CA ALA A 425 18.40 -23.89 27.08
C ALA A 425 18.53 -22.88 25.91
N ARG A 426 19.67 -22.16 25.82
CA ARG A 426 19.89 -21.16 24.77
C ARG A 426 20.07 -21.84 23.41
N ARG A 427 19.41 -21.30 22.39
CA ARG A 427 19.54 -21.73 20.99
C ARG A 427 20.38 -20.71 20.20
N PRO A 428 21.26 -21.15 19.29
CA PRO A 428 21.93 -20.24 18.36
C PRO A 428 20.93 -19.48 17.49
N LYS A 429 21.14 -18.16 17.33
CA LYS A 429 20.23 -17.26 16.60
C LYS A 429 19.98 -17.72 15.16
N GLU A 430 21.02 -18.13 14.45
CA GLU A 430 20.92 -18.60 13.06
C GLU A 430 20.00 -19.82 12.93
N LYS A 431 20.24 -20.85 13.76
CA LYS A 431 19.40 -22.05 13.79
C LYS A 431 17.96 -21.71 14.14
N PHE A 432 17.75 -20.90 15.18
CA PHE A 432 16.43 -20.48 15.61
C PHE A 432 15.62 -19.82 14.49
N TRP A 433 16.20 -18.85 13.77
CA TRP A 433 15.51 -18.15 12.69
C TRP A 433 15.30 -19.00 11.46
N LYS A 434 16.20 -19.97 11.18
CA LYS A 434 15.99 -20.97 10.14
C LYS A 434 14.77 -21.85 10.47
N ASP A 435 14.66 -22.31 11.70
CA ASP A 435 13.54 -23.12 12.17
C ASP A 435 12.22 -22.32 12.10
N PHE A 436 12.21 -21.06 12.57
CA PHE A 436 11.05 -20.17 12.46
C PHE A 436 10.64 -19.96 10.99
N LYS A 437 11.58 -19.62 10.10
CA LYS A 437 11.27 -19.35 8.69
C LYS A 437 10.67 -20.57 7.99
N ALA A 438 11.11 -21.77 8.35
CA ALA A 438 10.55 -23.02 7.83
C ALA A 438 9.12 -23.28 8.36
N ALA A 439 8.83 -22.91 9.61
CA ALA A 439 7.51 -23.07 10.22
C ALA A 439 6.52 -21.94 9.84
N TRP A 440 7.01 -20.76 9.47
CA TRP A 440 6.23 -19.52 9.33
C TRP A 440 4.96 -19.66 8.45
N PRO A 441 4.97 -20.30 7.27
CA PRO A 441 3.73 -20.50 6.49
C PRO A 441 2.62 -21.24 7.27
N ARG A 442 2.99 -22.32 7.98
CA ARG A 442 2.05 -23.13 8.78
C ARG A 442 1.65 -22.44 10.08
N LEU A 443 2.56 -21.69 10.69
CA LEU A 443 2.25 -20.84 11.86
C LEU A 443 1.25 -19.74 11.49
N LEU A 444 1.43 -19.09 10.34
CA LEU A 444 0.47 -18.10 9.86
C LEU A 444 -0.89 -18.75 9.61
N GLY A 445 -0.94 -19.90 8.94
CA GLY A 445 -2.19 -20.66 8.77
C GLY A 445 -2.88 -20.98 10.10
N ALA A 446 -2.12 -21.46 11.10
CA ALA A 446 -2.67 -21.76 12.43
C ALA A 446 -3.23 -20.52 13.15
N VAL A 447 -2.53 -19.39 13.05
CA VAL A 447 -3.00 -18.10 13.59
C VAL A 447 -4.31 -17.70 12.90
N LEU A 448 -4.39 -17.79 11.58
CA LEU A 448 -5.59 -17.47 10.81
C LEU A 448 -6.76 -18.41 11.15
N ASP A 449 -6.52 -19.71 11.30
CA ASP A 449 -7.53 -20.68 11.74
C ASP A 449 -8.11 -20.28 13.11
N CYS A 450 -7.26 -19.85 14.04
CA CYS A 450 -7.68 -19.38 15.35
C CYS A 450 -8.42 -18.03 15.29
N VAL A 451 -8.07 -17.13 14.38
CA VAL A 451 -8.84 -15.89 14.13
C VAL A 451 -10.23 -16.25 13.62
N CYS A 452 -10.37 -17.16 12.66
CA CYS A 452 -11.67 -17.60 12.15
C CYS A 452 -12.54 -18.19 13.27
N GLY A 453 -11.95 -19.09 14.07
CA GLY A 453 -12.64 -19.67 15.22
C GLY A 453 -13.07 -18.62 16.25
N ALA A 454 -12.21 -17.65 16.55
CA ALA A 454 -12.56 -16.55 17.44
C ALA A 454 -13.71 -15.70 16.89
N LEU A 455 -13.73 -15.40 15.58
CA LEU A 455 -14.83 -14.68 14.93
C LEU A 455 -16.15 -15.45 14.99
N ALA A 456 -16.11 -16.78 14.81
CA ALA A 456 -17.30 -17.63 14.88
C ALA A 456 -17.90 -17.73 16.31
N GLU A 457 -17.05 -17.70 17.34
CA GLU A 457 -17.48 -17.73 18.74
C GLU A 457 -17.86 -16.35 19.28
N LEU A 458 -17.36 -15.27 18.67
CA LEU A 458 -17.51 -13.90 19.17
C LEU A 458 -18.97 -13.50 19.47
N PRO A 459 -19.97 -13.76 18.60
CA PRO A 459 -21.35 -13.39 18.88
C PRO A 459 -22.00 -14.14 20.05
N LYS A 460 -21.36 -15.21 20.55
CA LYS A 460 -21.86 -16.09 21.61
C LYS A 460 -21.24 -15.75 22.98
N VAL A 461 -20.31 -14.80 23.04
CA VAL A 461 -19.61 -14.46 24.27
C VAL A 461 -20.38 -13.39 25.04
N GLU A 462 -20.79 -13.74 26.25
CA GLU A 462 -21.28 -12.81 27.25
C GLU A 462 -20.37 -12.88 28.48
N LEU A 463 -19.91 -11.73 28.96
CA LEU A 463 -19.11 -11.63 30.18
C LEU A 463 -20.02 -11.26 31.36
N ALA A 464 -19.84 -11.94 32.49
CA ALA A 464 -20.55 -11.61 33.73
C ALA A 464 -20.22 -10.21 34.28
N GLY A 465 -19.05 -9.67 33.91
CA GLY A 465 -18.64 -8.30 34.18
C GLY A 465 -17.52 -7.89 33.23
N ALA A 466 -17.64 -6.70 32.64
CA ALA A 466 -16.70 -6.24 31.63
C ALA A 466 -15.48 -5.55 32.28
N PRO A 467 -14.25 -6.02 32.03
CA PRO A 467 -13.05 -5.28 32.42
C PRO A 467 -12.88 -4.02 31.55
N ARG A 468 -11.92 -3.15 31.89
CA ARG A 468 -11.66 -1.89 31.16
C ARG A 468 -11.44 -2.07 29.65
N MET A 469 -10.82 -3.18 29.26
CA MET A 469 -10.63 -3.57 27.85
C MET A 469 -11.68 -4.62 27.48
N ALA A 470 -12.96 -4.24 27.56
CA ALA A 470 -14.09 -5.15 27.43
C ALA A 470 -14.09 -5.90 26.10
N ASP A 471 -13.92 -5.20 24.98
CA ASP A 471 -13.91 -5.81 23.65
C ASP A 471 -12.78 -6.81 23.47
N PHE A 472 -11.59 -6.48 24.00
CA PHE A 472 -10.47 -7.42 24.03
C PHE A 472 -10.80 -8.65 24.87
N ALA A 473 -11.40 -8.49 26.06
CA ALA A 473 -11.77 -9.61 26.92
C ALA A 473 -12.85 -10.51 26.30
N ILE A 474 -13.81 -9.92 25.60
CA ILE A 474 -14.84 -10.65 24.84
C ILE A 474 -14.16 -11.46 23.73
N PHE A 475 -13.29 -10.84 22.92
CA PHE A 475 -12.58 -11.52 21.85
C PHE A 475 -11.62 -12.61 22.37
N ALA A 476 -10.86 -12.32 23.43
CA ALA A 476 -9.97 -13.30 24.06
C ALA A 476 -10.74 -14.51 24.58
N THR A 477 -11.93 -14.30 25.14
CA THR A 477 -12.82 -15.38 25.56
C THR A 477 -13.33 -16.18 24.36
N ALA A 478 -13.66 -15.52 23.25
CA ALA A 478 -14.08 -16.19 22.01
C ALA A 478 -12.94 -17.06 21.45
N ALA A 479 -11.72 -16.52 21.39
CA ALA A 479 -10.53 -17.25 20.97
C ALA A 479 -10.27 -18.48 21.85
N ALA A 480 -10.37 -18.34 23.18
CA ALA A 480 -10.21 -19.46 24.10
C ALA A 480 -11.29 -20.54 23.91
N ARG A 481 -12.55 -20.15 23.65
CA ARG A 481 -13.64 -21.11 23.33
C ARG A 481 -13.40 -21.85 22.01
N ALA A 482 -12.76 -21.20 21.05
CA ALA A 482 -12.39 -21.78 19.77
C ALA A 482 -11.17 -22.71 19.84
N GLY A 483 -10.51 -22.83 20.99
CA GLY A 483 -9.36 -23.72 21.21
C GLY A 483 -7.99 -23.11 20.92
N ALA A 484 -7.89 -21.78 20.93
CA ALA A 484 -6.63 -21.04 20.77
C ALA A 484 -5.73 -21.05 22.01
#